data_AF-A0A7S4KSV2-F1
#
_entry.id   AF-A0A7S4KSV2-F1
#
_cell.length_a   1.000
_cell.length_b   1.000
_cell.length_c   1.000
_cell.angle_alpha   90.00
_cell.angle_beta   90.00
_cell.angle_gamma   90.00
#
_symmetry.space_group_name_H-M   'P 1'
#
loop_
_entity.id
_entity.type
_entity.pdbx_description
1 polymer ?
#
loop_
_entity_poly.entity_id
_entity_poly.type
_entity_poly.pdbx_seq_one_letter_code
_entity_poly.pdbx_strand_id
1 'polypeptide(L)'
;TLFGFDDFEEKRKEGSTYHAAAPENLFQFMKSIGVSHECFASPLNCHFKSFCSAFPDTDGVFGSCGSFFSFFPTEGSYEVGPPYTEEVMERTATHCISLLESSSSPLSFVVFVPDWRNPLQECQRVMEESSWTVRHFVAQGKNHAYLVGDQHLPGKQGEHFVLPFSTHIYVMQNEAGKKKWPIDDNFEKEMLSLLSDAAAR
;
A
#
# COMPACT_ATOMS: atom_id res chain seq x y z
N THR A 1 -11.40 15.94 -9.97
CA THR A 1 -10.57 16.58 -11.01
C THR A 1 -9.35 15.69 -11.16
N LEU A 2 -9.29 14.86 -12.21
CA LEU A 2 -8.36 15.06 -13.33
C LEU A 2 -7.00 15.60 -12.87
N PHE A 3 -5.93 14.89 -13.22
CA PHE A 3 -4.60 15.49 -13.32
C PHE A 3 -4.71 16.73 -14.22
N GLY A 4 -4.85 17.88 -13.58
CA GLY A 4 -4.64 19.17 -14.19
C GLY A 4 -3.13 19.33 -14.28
N PHE A 5 -2.66 19.24 -15.52
CA PHE A 5 -1.34 19.68 -15.94
C PHE A 5 -1.02 21.05 -15.31
N ASP A 6 0.15 21.16 -14.70
CA ASP A 6 0.93 22.39 -14.81
C ASP A 6 2.24 22.00 -15.54
N ASP A 7 2.20 22.24 -16.85
CA ASP A 7 3.31 22.55 -17.78
C ASP A 7 4.69 21.92 -17.54
N PHE A 8 4.82 20.61 -17.68
CA PHE A 8 6.10 20.00 -18.13
C PHE A 8 5.85 18.87 -19.14
N GLU A 9 6.11 19.19 -20.41
CA GLU A 9 6.25 18.37 -21.62
C GLU A 9 5.46 17.04 -21.72
N GLU A 10 4.51 17.02 -22.68
CA GLU A 10 3.80 15.86 -23.18
C GLU A 10 4.72 14.68 -23.58
N LYS A 11 4.78 13.67 -22.71
CA LYS A 11 4.78 12.26 -23.13
C LYS A 11 3.72 11.53 -22.33
N ARG A 12 2.67 11.07 -23.00
CA ARG A 12 1.55 10.31 -22.41
C ARG A 12 2.07 9.16 -21.56
N LYS A 13 1.97 9.32 -20.24
CA LYS A 13 2.18 8.28 -19.22
C LYS A 13 0.81 7.91 -18.64
N GLU A 14 -0.05 7.32 -19.47
CA GLU A 14 -1.35 6.83 -19.01
C GLU A 14 -1.13 5.66 -18.03
N GLY A 15 -1.67 5.74 -16.81
CA GLY A 15 -1.63 4.66 -15.81
C GLY A 15 -0.37 4.57 -14.95
N SER A 16 0.80 5.05 -15.40
CA SER A 16 2.08 4.77 -14.72
C SER A 16 2.28 5.45 -13.36
N THR A 17 1.44 6.44 -13.01
CA THR A 17 1.49 7.20 -11.74
C THR A 17 0.28 6.93 -10.83
N TYR A 18 -0.61 6.01 -11.19
CA TYR A 18 -1.84 5.73 -10.45
C TYR A 18 -1.67 4.64 -9.38
N HIS A 19 -0.60 3.88 -9.49
CA HIS A 19 -0.23 2.81 -8.57
C HIS A 19 1.28 2.57 -8.69
N ALA A 20 2.00 2.60 -7.57
CA ALA A 20 3.45 2.50 -7.54
C ALA A 20 3.84 1.40 -6.56
N ALA A 21 4.79 0.54 -6.93
CA ALA A 21 5.20 -0.58 -6.08
C ALA A 21 6.23 -0.11 -5.06
N ALA A 22 6.08 -0.55 -3.81
CA ALA A 22 7.05 -0.23 -2.76
C ALA A 22 8.46 -0.73 -3.11
N PRO A 23 9.52 -0.09 -2.57
CA PRO A 23 10.89 -0.56 -2.76
C PRO A 23 11.11 -2.01 -2.27
N GLU A 24 11.99 -2.75 -2.95
CA GLU A 24 12.29 -4.16 -2.63
C GLU A 24 12.75 -4.35 -1.18
N ASN A 25 13.60 -3.46 -0.66
CA ASN A 25 14.06 -3.48 0.73
C ASN A 25 12.90 -3.28 1.73
N LEU A 26 11.91 -2.45 1.39
CA LEU A 26 10.70 -2.29 2.18
C LEU A 26 9.89 -3.57 2.19
N PHE A 27 9.71 -4.23 1.03
CA PHE A 27 9.03 -5.52 0.96
C PHE A 27 9.76 -6.63 1.74
N GLN A 28 11.10 -6.67 1.71
CA GLN A 28 11.86 -7.62 2.52
C GLN A 28 11.68 -7.38 4.03
N PHE A 29 11.64 -6.11 4.46
CA PHE A 29 11.31 -5.76 5.84
C PHE A 29 9.87 -6.15 6.19
N MET A 30 8.89 -5.77 5.35
CA MET A 30 7.50 -6.16 5.54
C MET A 30 7.33 -7.68 5.63
N LYS A 31 8.10 -8.44 4.86
CA LYS A 31 8.13 -9.90 4.93
C LYS A 31 8.73 -10.42 6.24
N SER A 32 9.76 -9.78 6.79
CA SER A 32 10.38 -10.18 8.06
C SER A 32 9.41 -10.00 9.24
N ILE A 33 8.50 -9.04 9.15
CA ILE A 33 7.40 -8.80 10.09
C ILE A 33 6.11 -9.55 9.72
N GLY A 34 6.18 -10.49 8.77
CA GLY A 34 5.12 -11.44 8.46
C GLY A 34 4.14 -11.06 7.34
N VAL A 35 4.31 -9.91 6.69
CA VAL A 35 3.53 -9.57 5.50
C VAL A 35 3.86 -10.56 4.38
N SER A 36 2.83 -11.06 3.69
CA SER A 36 3.03 -12.10 2.67
C SER A 36 2.11 -11.99 1.47
N HIS A 37 1.34 -10.90 1.39
CA HIS A 37 0.33 -10.70 0.37
C HIS A 37 0.11 -9.21 0.11
N GLU A 38 -0.01 -8.83 -1.17
CA GLU A 38 -0.38 -7.47 -1.62
C GLU A 38 -1.88 -7.41 -1.93
N CYS A 39 -2.61 -6.53 -1.25
CA CYS A 39 -4.05 -6.37 -1.48
C CYS A 39 -4.37 -5.62 -2.78
N PHE A 40 -3.41 -4.91 -3.36
CA PHE A 40 -3.57 -4.29 -4.67
C PHE A 40 -2.29 -4.50 -5.46
N ALA A 41 -2.31 -5.38 -6.46
CA ALA A 41 -1.19 -5.60 -7.36
C ALA A 41 -1.68 -6.10 -8.72
N SER A 42 -0.73 -6.49 -9.55
CA SER A 42 -0.90 -7.13 -10.84
C SER A 42 0.23 -8.15 -11.04
N PRO A 43 0.08 -9.12 -11.96
CA PRO A 43 1.18 -10.03 -12.31
C PRO A 43 2.47 -9.34 -12.75
N LEU A 44 2.39 -8.07 -13.15
CA LEU A 44 3.52 -7.28 -13.66
C LEU A 44 4.25 -6.49 -12.56
N ASN A 45 3.66 -6.32 -11.39
CA ASN A 45 4.23 -5.51 -10.32
C ASN A 45 4.19 -6.14 -8.92
N CYS A 46 3.59 -7.31 -8.74
CA CYS A 46 3.58 -7.99 -7.46
C CYS A 46 5.00 -8.37 -7.01
N HIS A 47 5.29 -8.15 -5.74
CA HIS A 47 6.47 -8.68 -5.07
C HIS A 47 6.20 -10.10 -4.52
N PHE A 48 5.04 -10.32 -3.91
CA PHE A 48 4.64 -11.61 -3.37
C PHE A 48 3.96 -12.49 -4.44
N LYS A 49 4.04 -13.81 -4.25
CA LYS A 49 3.36 -14.79 -5.11
C LYS A 49 1.83 -14.78 -4.97
N SER A 50 1.34 -14.20 -3.88
CA SER A 50 -0.08 -14.11 -3.57
C SER A 50 -0.44 -12.64 -3.47
N PHE A 51 -1.43 -12.23 -4.26
CA PHE A 51 -1.86 -10.85 -4.35
C PHE A 51 -3.31 -10.77 -4.81
N CYS A 52 -3.97 -9.65 -4.57
CA CYS A 52 -5.26 -9.32 -5.15
C CYS A 52 -5.05 -8.40 -6.37
N SER A 53 -5.89 -8.54 -7.40
CA SER A 53 -5.80 -7.74 -8.62
C SER A 53 -7.18 -7.40 -9.21
N ALA A 54 -7.20 -6.48 -10.19
CA ALA A 54 -8.43 -5.99 -10.79
C ALA A 54 -9.09 -6.99 -11.76
N PHE A 55 -8.30 -7.86 -12.41
CA PHE A 55 -8.75 -8.73 -13.49
C PHE A 55 -8.55 -10.21 -13.13
N PRO A 56 -9.42 -10.81 -12.29
CA PRO A 56 -9.26 -12.20 -11.84
C PRO A 56 -9.24 -13.21 -12.99
N ASP A 57 -9.94 -12.92 -14.09
CA ASP A 57 -10.04 -13.76 -15.28
C ASP A 57 -8.71 -13.90 -16.02
N THR A 58 -7.89 -12.84 -16.05
CA THR A 58 -6.56 -12.87 -16.67
C THR A 58 -5.45 -13.15 -15.67
N ASP A 59 -5.56 -12.63 -14.46
CA ASP A 59 -4.46 -12.60 -13.50
C ASP A 59 -4.42 -13.84 -12.60
N GLY A 60 -5.53 -14.58 -12.52
CA GLY A 60 -5.64 -15.77 -11.69
C GLY A 60 -4.60 -16.84 -12.01
N VAL A 61 -4.25 -17.00 -13.29
CA VAL A 61 -3.20 -17.96 -13.72
C VAL A 61 -1.80 -17.59 -13.25
N PHE A 62 -1.60 -16.33 -12.83
CA PHE A 62 -0.34 -15.80 -12.32
C PHE A 62 -0.30 -15.69 -10.79
N GLY A 63 -1.37 -16.10 -10.09
CA GLY A 63 -1.43 -16.10 -8.62
C GLY A 63 -2.38 -15.07 -7.99
N SER A 64 -3.16 -14.33 -8.80
CA SER A 64 -4.18 -13.41 -8.26
C SER A 64 -5.27 -14.14 -7.49
N CYS A 65 -5.64 -13.60 -6.33
CA CYS A 65 -6.80 -13.98 -5.52
C CYS A 65 -8.07 -13.18 -5.88
N GLY A 66 -8.03 -12.42 -6.99
CA GLY A 66 -9.11 -11.56 -7.44
C GLY A 66 -9.16 -10.20 -6.74
N SER A 67 -10.30 -9.53 -6.79
CA SER A 67 -10.45 -8.19 -6.20
C SER A 67 -10.34 -8.24 -4.68
N PHE A 68 -9.58 -7.32 -4.08
CA PHE A 68 -9.50 -7.19 -2.63
C PHE A 68 -10.86 -7.02 -1.95
N PHE A 69 -11.79 -6.31 -2.61
CA PHE A 69 -13.13 -6.11 -2.08
C PHE A 69 -14.03 -7.35 -2.14
N SER A 70 -13.54 -8.43 -2.72
CA SER A 70 -14.17 -9.77 -2.71
C SER A 70 -13.27 -10.81 -2.02
N PHE A 71 -12.18 -10.35 -1.40
CA PHE A 71 -11.24 -11.18 -0.67
C PHE A 71 -11.49 -11.01 0.84
N PHE A 72 -11.76 -12.12 1.53
CA PHE A 72 -12.16 -12.15 2.94
C PHE A 72 -11.22 -13.01 3.78
N PRO A 73 -9.96 -12.59 3.97
CA PRO A 73 -9.01 -13.35 4.77
C PRO A 73 -9.42 -13.33 6.25
N THR A 74 -9.39 -14.49 6.89
CA THR A 74 -9.61 -14.59 8.33
C THR A 74 -8.31 -14.46 9.12
N GLU A 75 -7.15 -14.66 8.51
CA GLU A 75 -5.85 -14.50 9.14
C GLU A 75 -4.80 -14.04 8.13
N GLY A 76 -3.67 -13.54 8.61
CA GLY A 76 -2.53 -13.13 7.79
C GLY A 76 -2.11 -11.68 8.02
N SER A 77 -1.00 -11.30 7.38
CA SER A 77 -0.52 -9.92 7.37
C SER A 77 -0.33 -9.46 5.94
N TYR A 78 -0.85 -8.28 5.63
CA TYR A 78 -1.12 -7.80 4.29
C TYR A 78 -0.55 -6.40 4.07
N GLU A 79 0.06 -6.19 2.91
CA GLU A 79 0.37 -4.86 2.37
C GLU A 79 -0.88 -4.34 1.64
N VAL A 80 -1.20 -3.05 1.82
CA VAL A 80 -2.37 -2.44 1.21
C VAL A 80 -2.04 -1.07 0.61
N GLY A 81 -1.67 -1.04 -0.67
CA GLY A 81 -1.52 0.19 -1.46
C GLY A 81 -2.67 0.43 -2.44
N PRO A 82 -3.84 0.95 -2.01
CA PRO A 82 -4.98 1.16 -2.91
C PRO A 82 -4.67 2.18 -4.03
N PRO A 83 -5.27 2.04 -5.22
CA PRO A 83 -5.29 3.10 -6.23
C PRO A 83 -5.81 4.43 -5.66
N TYR A 84 -5.18 5.55 -6.06
CA TYR A 84 -5.47 6.86 -5.50
C TYR A 84 -6.74 7.48 -6.11
N THR A 85 -7.89 6.97 -5.66
CA THR A 85 -9.22 7.53 -5.90
C THR A 85 -9.99 7.48 -4.58
N GLU A 86 -10.72 8.55 -4.25
CA GLU A 86 -11.42 8.70 -2.97
C GLU A 86 -12.29 7.47 -2.65
N GLU A 87 -13.06 7.00 -3.63
CA GLU A 87 -14.00 5.90 -3.47
C GLU A 87 -13.30 4.56 -3.17
N VAL A 88 -12.15 4.31 -3.82
CA VAL A 88 -11.37 3.08 -3.60
C VAL A 88 -10.68 3.12 -2.25
N MET A 89 -10.12 4.25 -1.84
CA MET A 89 -9.46 4.38 -0.55
C MET A 89 -10.45 4.29 0.61
N GLU A 90 -11.62 4.92 0.49
CA GLU A 90 -12.69 4.82 1.49
C GLU A 90 -13.16 3.37 1.63
N ARG A 91 -13.49 2.71 0.51
CA ARG A 91 -13.90 1.30 0.52
C ARG A 91 -12.80 0.39 1.09
N THR A 92 -11.53 0.70 0.85
CA THR A 92 -10.38 -0.03 1.40
C THR A 92 -10.35 0.09 2.92
N ALA A 93 -10.47 1.31 3.45
CA ALA A 93 -10.47 1.53 4.89
C ALA A 93 -11.64 0.79 5.57
N THR A 94 -12.86 0.90 5.03
CA THR A 94 -14.03 0.18 5.56
C THR A 94 -13.85 -1.34 5.48
N HIS A 95 -13.30 -1.86 4.38
CA HIS A 95 -13.09 -3.30 4.21
C HIS A 95 -12.07 -3.82 5.24
N CYS A 96 -10.91 -3.17 5.38
CA CYS A 96 -9.90 -3.52 6.39
C CYS A 96 -10.50 -3.55 7.81
N ILE A 97 -11.24 -2.51 8.20
CA ILE A 97 -11.90 -2.45 9.52
C ILE A 97 -12.87 -3.62 9.69
N SER A 98 -13.72 -3.87 8.70
CA SER A 98 -14.70 -4.97 8.78
C SER A 98 -14.04 -6.35 8.91
N LEU A 99 -12.92 -6.58 8.23
CA LEU A 99 -12.16 -7.84 8.32
C LEU A 99 -11.56 -8.01 9.72
N LEU A 100 -10.98 -6.94 10.28
CA LEU A 100 -10.41 -6.94 11.63
C LEU A 100 -11.47 -7.18 12.71
N GLU A 101 -12.67 -6.61 12.55
CA GLU A 101 -13.80 -6.83 13.46
C GLU A 101 -14.37 -8.25 13.37
N SER A 102 -14.42 -8.81 12.16
CA SER A 102 -15.04 -10.12 11.91
C SER A 102 -14.15 -11.31 12.29
N SER A 103 -12.85 -11.11 12.48
CA SER A 103 -11.91 -12.20 12.76
C SER A 103 -11.34 -12.18 14.18
N SER A 104 -11.34 -13.35 14.83
CA SER A 104 -10.60 -13.62 16.06
C SER A 104 -9.19 -14.17 15.82
N SER A 105 -8.85 -14.56 14.60
CA SER A 105 -7.52 -15.07 14.24
C SER A 105 -6.55 -13.92 13.93
N PRO A 106 -5.23 -14.11 14.04
CA PRO A 106 -4.26 -13.02 13.85
C PRO A 106 -4.38 -12.37 12.48
N LEU A 107 -4.76 -11.08 12.46
CA LEU A 107 -4.96 -10.31 11.23
C LEU A 107 -4.31 -8.93 11.33
N SER A 108 -3.61 -8.53 10.27
CA SER A 108 -2.82 -7.30 10.19
C SER A 108 -2.84 -6.70 8.78
N PHE A 109 -3.00 -5.38 8.67
CA PHE A 109 -2.91 -4.63 7.42
C PHE A 109 -1.94 -3.46 7.60
N VAL A 110 -0.99 -3.31 6.67
CA VAL A 110 -0.12 -2.13 6.56
C VAL A 110 -0.61 -1.33 5.35
N VAL A 111 -1.32 -0.23 5.62
CA VAL A 111 -2.04 0.55 4.61
C VAL A 111 -1.26 1.81 4.26
N PHE A 112 -1.05 2.05 2.97
CA PHE A 112 -0.34 3.20 2.42
C PHE A 112 -1.31 4.08 1.62
N VAL A 113 -1.55 5.32 2.05
CA VAL A 113 -2.42 6.27 1.34
C VAL A 113 -1.75 7.64 1.22
N PRO A 114 -2.02 8.42 0.17
CA PRO A 114 -1.43 9.74 0.00
C PRO A 114 -1.95 10.72 1.06
N ASP A 115 -1.18 11.77 1.34
CA ASP A 115 -1.56 12.88 2.22
C ASP A 115 -2.63 13.78 1.57
N TRP A 116 -3.87 13.30 1.55
CA TRP A 116 -5.03 14.02 1.03
C TRP A 116 -5.86 14.60 2.17
N ARG A 117 -5.28 15.51 2.95
CA ARG A 117 -5.92 16.06 4.17
C ARG A 117 -6.60 17.41 4.01
N ASN A 118 -6.63 17.97 2.81
CA ASN A 118 -7.24 19.27 2.55
C ASN A 118 -8.21 19.22 1.35
N PRO A 119 -9.48 18.85 1.57
CA PRO A 119 -10.11 18.51 2.86
C PRO A 119 -9.70 17.12 3.38
N LEU A 120 -9.90 16.86 4.69
CA LEU A 120 -9.65 15.56 5.29
C LEU A 120 -10.55 14.50 4.65
N GLN A 121 -9.94 13.49 4.04
CA GLN A 121 -10.65 12.41 3.38
C GLN A 121 -11.20 11.40 4.40
N GLU A 122 -12.35 10.82 4.06
CA GLU A 122 -13.05 9.87 4.93
C GLU A 122 -12.19 8.65 5.26
N CYS A 123 -11.43 8.15 4.29
CA CYS A 123 -10.51 7.01 4.50
C CYS A 123 -9.49 7.28 5.62
N GLN A 124 -8.90 8.48 5.66
CA GLN A 124 -7.93 8.87 6.68
C GLN A 124 -8.62 9.07 8.03
N ARG A 125 -9.79 9.71 8.02
CA ARG A 125 -10.59 9.94 9.24
C ARG A 125 -10.95 8.64 9.95
N VAL A 126 -11.52 7.67 9.21
CA VAL A 126 -11.96 6.40 9.81
C VAL A 126 -10.79 5.52 10.27
N MET A 127 -9.65 5.54 9.55
CA MET A 127 -8.45 4.83 10.00
C MET A 127 -7.83 5.48 11.24
N GLU A 128 -7.79 6.80 11.34
CA GLU A 128 -7.25 7.52 12.52
C GLU A 128 -8.12 7.34 13.77
N GLU A 129 -9.44 7.26 13.61
CA GLU A 129 -10.39 7.06 14.70
C GLU A 129 -10.56 5.58 15.10
N SER A 130 -10.12 4.64 14.25
CA SER A 130 -10.28 3.21 14.49
C SER A 130 -9.40 2.71 15.64
N SER A 131 -10.02 1.99 16.57
CA SER A 131 -9.31 1.29 17.67
C SER A 131 -8.40 0.14 17.18
N TRP A 132 -8.53 -0.24 15.91
CA TRP A 132 -7.69 -1.23 15.27
C TRP A 132 -6.36 -0.65 14.77
N THR A 133 -6.26 0.67 14.61
CA THR A 133 -5.01 1.33 14.22
C THR A 133 -4.06 1.35 15.42
N VAL A 134 -2.97 0.59 15.31
CA VAL A 134 -1.97 0.45 16.38
C VAL A 134 -0.80 1.42 16.22
N ARG A 135 -0.56 1.86 14.98
CA ARG A 135 0.48 2.83 14.65
C ARG A 135 0.06 3.62 13.43
N HIS A 136 0.31 4.92 13.46
CA HIS A 136 0.15 5.82 12.33
C HIS A 136 1.34 6.76 12.29
N PHE A 137 1.97 6.88 11.12
CA PHE A 137 3.05 7.82 10.86
C PHE A 137 3.03 8.27 9.40
N VAL A 138 3.87 9.27 9.07
CA VAL A 138 3.88 9.90 7.76
C VAL A 138 5.29 9.89 7.19
N ALA A 139 5.45 9.26 6.02
CA ALA A 139 6.63 9.42 5.19
C ALA A 139 6.51 10.75 4.42
N GLN A 140 7.39 11.70 4.74
CA GLN A 140 7.34 13.03 4.15
C GLN A 140 7.60 12.99 2.64
N GLY A 141 6.83 13.77 1.88
CA GLY A 141 7.03 13.94 0.45
C GLY A 141 8.45 14.40 0.14
N LYS A 142 8.93 14.05 -1.06
CA LYS A 142 10.30 14.26 -1.56
C LYS A 142 11.39 13.47 -0.84
N ASN A 143 11.05 12.78 0.25
CA ASN A 143 11.98 11.95 1.02
C ASN A 143 11.69 10.46 0.86
N HIS A 144 10.91 10.04 -0.13
CA HIS A 144 10.70 8.62 -0.44
C HIS A 144 10.33 8.41 -1.90
N ALA A 145 10.64 7.23 -2.42
CA ALA A 145 10.37 6.86 -3.81
C ALA A 145 9.67 5.51 -3.91
N TYR A 146 8.88 5.36 -4.98
CA TYR A 146 8.28 4.09 -5.39
C TYR A 146 8.81 3.67 -6.75
N LEU A 147 8.69 2.39 -7.08
CA LEU A 147 8.97 1.88 -8.42
C LEU A 147 7.84 2.26 -9.38
N VAL A 148 8.21 2.76 -10.56
CA VAL A 148 7.24 3.14 -11.61
C VAL A 148 6.53 1.90 -12.15
N GLY A 149 5.20 1.97 -12.34
CA GLY A 149 4.38 0.83 -12.81
C GLY A 149 4.77 0.25 -14.18
N ASP A 150 5.55 0.98 -14.97
CA ASP A 150 6.10 0.57 -16.26
C ASP A 150 7.40 -0.26 -16.15
N GLN A 151 7.78 -0.72 -14.96
CA GLN A 151 9.02 -1.50 -14.74
C GLN A 151 9.15 -2.75 -15.63
N HIS A 152 8.03 -3.24 -16.16
CA HIS A 152 7.98 -4.37 -17.09
C HIS A 152 8.48 -4.02 -18.51
N LEU A 153 8.65 -2.73 -18.84
CA LEU A 153 9.15 -2.28 -20.13
C LEU A 153 10.70 -2.34 -20.20
N PRO A 154 11.29 -2.75 -21.35
CA PRO A 154 12.73 -2.73 -21.53
C PRO A 154 13.32 -1.33 -21.31
N GLY A 155 14.37 -1.26 -20.47
CA GLY A 155 15.09 -0.01 -20.17
C GLY A 155 14.50 0.84 -19.03
N LYS A 156 13.35 0.45 -18.45
CA LYS A 156 12.73 1.13 -17.30
C LYS A 156 12.86 0.36 -15.97
N GLN A 157 13.69 -0.68 -15.95
CA GLN A 157 13.92 -1.50 -14.76
C GLN A 157 14.74 -0.70 -13.74
N GLY A 158 14.19 -0.53 -12.53
CA GLY A 158 14.87 0.19 -11.44
C GLY A 158 14.71 1.71 -11.45
N GLU A 159 13.83 2.27 -12.29
CA GLU A 159 13.48 3.70 -12.20
C GLU A 159 12.65 3.95 -10.93
N HIS A 160 13.21 4.78 -10.05
CA HIS A 160 12.56 5.25 -8.84
C HIS A 160 11.85 6.57 -9.14
N PHE A 161 10.59 6.68 -8.72
CA PHE A 161 9.83 7.92 -8.76
C PHE A 161 9.72 8.48 -7.34
N VAL A 162 10.48 9.54 -7.08
CA VAL A 162 10.40 10.29 -5.82
C VAL A 162 9.01 10.94 -5.74
N LEU A 163 8.23 10.56 -4.74
CA LEU A 163 6.89 11.09 -4.59
C LEU A 163 6.95 12.55 -4.13
N PRO A 164 6.26 13.49 -4.80
CA PRO A 164 6.26 14.89 -4.39
C PRO A 164 5.38 15.14 -3.15
N PHE A 165 4.48 14.20 -2.82
CA PHE A 165 3.54 14.26 -1.71
C PHE A 165 3.89 13.25 -0.62
N SER A 166 3.43 13.54 0.61
CA SER A 166 3.61 12.65 1.75
C SER A 166 2.72 11.40 1.63
N THR A 167 3.17 10.29 2.20
CA THR A 167 2.39 9.05 2.32
C THR A 167 2.10 8.80 3.80
N HIS A 168 0.83 8.55 4.11
CA HIS A 168 0.39 8.09 5.42
C HIS A 168 0.48 6.56 5.46
N ILE A 169 1.06 6.05 6.55
CA ILE A 169 1.16 4.61 6.82
C ILE A 169 0.35 4.30 8.07
N TYR A 170 -0.65 3.44 7.91
CA TYR A 170 -1.48 2.94 9.00
C TYR A 170 -1.19 1.46 9.20
N VAL A 171 -0.77 1.08 10.40
CA VAL A 171 -0.69 -0.32 10.80
C VAL A 171 -1.97 -0.64 11.58
N MET A 172 -2.81 -1.51 11.02
CA MET A 172 -4.10 -1.88 11.58
C MET A 172 -4.10 -3.37 11.94
N GLN A 173 -4.39 -3.69 13.21
CA GLN A 173 -4.29 -5.06 13.73
C GLN A 173 -5.40 -5.37 14.72
N ASN A 174 -5.94 -6.58 14.65
CA ASN A 174 -6.84 -7.09 15.68
C ASN A 174 -6.01 -7.58 16.89
N GLU A 175 -6.68 -7.93 17.99
CA GLU A 175 -6.00 -8.32 19.24
C GLU A 175 -5.06 -9.52 19.07
N ALA A 176 -5.40 -10.46 18.19
CA ALA A 176 -4.54 -11.60 17.89
C ALA A 176 -3.35 -11.20 16.98
N GLY A 177 -3.57 -10.28 16.05
CA GLY A 177 -2.55 -9.70 15.18
C GLY A 177 -1.48 -8.94 15.98
N LYS A 178 -1.90 -8.11 16.94
CA LYS A 178 -1.01 -7.38 17.87
C LYS A 178 -0.05 -8.31 18.62
N LYS A 179 -0.52 -9.49 19.00
CA LYS A 179 0.28 -10.50 19.71
C LYS A 179 1.24 -11.24 18.78
N LYS A 180 0.83 -11.50 17.53
CA LYS A 180 1.63 -12.25 16.56
C LYS A 180 2.68 -11.39 15.86
N TRP A 181 2.34 -10.15 15.54
CA TRP A 181 3.18 -9.19 14.83
C TRP A 181 3.26 -7.88 15.62
N PRO A 182 3.89 -7.89 16.81
CA PRO A 182 4.00 -6.70 17.64
C PRO A 182 4.77 -5.59 16.91
N ILE A 183 4.27 -4.36 17.02
CA ILE A 183 4.91 -3.17 16.45
C ILE A 183 5.73 -2.50 17.55
N ASP A 184 7.05 -2.65 17.48
CA ASP A 184 7.98 -2.02 18.42
C ASP A 184 8.22 -0.53 18.11
N ASP A 185 9.01 0.13 18.95
CA ASP A 185 9.32 1.56 18.81
C ASP A 185 10.33 1.86 17.68
N ASN A 186 10.96 0.85 17.11
CA ASN A 186 11.91 1.00 16.00
C ASN A 186 11.23 0.83 14.64
N PHE A 187 10.08 0.15 14.59
CA PHE A 187 9.31 -0.12 13.38
C PHE A 187 9.17 1.11 12.48
N GLU A 188 8.71 2.22 13.04
CA GLU A 188 8.49 3.47 12.30
C GLU A 188 9.81 4.01 11.74
N LYS A 189 10.88 4.01 12.55
CA LYS A 189 12.20 4.49 12.12
C LYS A 189 12.77 3.65 10.99
N GLU A 190 12.63 2.33 11.08
CA GLU A 190 13.10 1.40 10.06
C GLU A 190 12.32 1.56 8.75
N MET A 191 10.98 1.60 8.82
CA MET A 191 10.11 1.87 7.67
C MET A 191 10.46 3.20 6.97
N LEU A 192 10.61 4.27 7.75
CA LEU A 192 10.96 5.60 7.21
C LEU A 192 12.37 5.62 6.61
N SER A 193 13.34 4.93 7.22
CA SER A 193 14.70 4.81 6.68
C SER A 193 14.70 4.08 5.34
N LEU A 194 13.99 2.94 5.24
CA LEU A 194 13.91 2.14 4.02
C LEU A 194 13.23 2.89 2.87
N LEU A 195 12.17 3.64 3.18
CA LEU A 195 11.48 4.53 2.24
C LEU A 195 12.40 5.66 1.76
N SER A 196 13.23 6.22 2.65
CA SER A 196 14.17 7.30 2.31
C SER A 196 15.36 6.83 1.48
N ASP A 197 15.91 5.66 1.78
CA ASP A 197 17.02 5.06 1.03
C ASP A 197 16.67 4.84 -0.44
N ALA A 198 15.40 4.57 -0.74
CA ALA A 198 14.91 4.42 -2.11
C ALA A 198 14.89 5.74 -2.90
N ALA A 199 14.71 6.88 -2.23
CA ALA A 199 14.76 8.21 -2.87
C ALA A 199 16.19 8.70 -3.13
N ALA A 200 17.18 8.15 -2.43
CA ALA A 200 18.59 8.52 -2.55
C ALA A 200 19.34 7.79 -3.69
N ARG A 201 18.67 6.85 -4.37
CA ARG A 201 19.21 6.03 -5.47
C ARG A 201 18.75 6.55 -6.82
#